data_AF-A0A966H195-F1
#
_entry.id   AF-A0A966H195-F1
#
_cell.length_a   1.000
_cell.length_b   1.000
_cell.length_c   1.000
_cell.angle_alpha   90.00
_cell.angle_beta   90.00
_cell.angle_gamma   90.00
#
_symmetry.space_group_name_H-M   'P 1'
#
loop_
_entity.id
_entity.type
_entity.pdbx_description
1 polymer ?
#
loop_
_entity_poly.entity_id
_entity_poly.type
_entity_poly.pdbx_seq_one_letter_code
_entity_poly.pdbx_strand_id
1 'polypeptide(L)'
;MTRLLLLLLLLSQTSFGQSKARKSFLIDTSVNLFAFVGEKVSLTAYDPDAAYNKPLSITIDTTTGDTIYERKSYIMDNAFEGKYSVLQPVFNDLKADTIVFKAFDHYGRPAFEGHSPVLLYLSKKEDGSYYFHQKYQFDVLKRGKDGSWVGENGKSQEELFNIKKETVFKGRGVFKP
;
A
#
# COMPACT_ATOMS: atom_id res chain seq x y z
N MET A 1 41.53 -47.02 -0.10
CA MET A 1 41.00 -45.66 -0.37
C MET A 1 39.49 -45.73 -0.65
N THR A 2 38.70 -46.18 0.32
CA THR A 2 37.28 -46.56 0.10
C THR A 2 36.41 -46.26 1.32
N ARG A 3 36.65 -45.15 2.01
CA ARG A 3 35.76 -44.70 3.10
C ARG A 3 35.42 -43.20 3.10
N LEU A 4 35.93 -42.43 2.15
CA LEU A 4 35.69 -40.98 2.10
C LEU A 4 34.61 -40.54 1.09
N LEU A 5 34.11 -41.47 0.24
CA LEU A 5 33.11 -41.13 -0.78
C LEU A 5 31.64 -41.32 -0.33
N LEU A 6 31.39 -41.95 0.83
CA LEU A 6 30.02 -42.20 1.30
C LEU A 6 29.43 -41.08 2.17
N LEU A 7 30.23 -40.13 2.64
CA LEU A 7 29.74 -39.05 3.52
C LEU A 7 29.22 -37.81 2.76
N LEU A 8 29.42 -37.73 1.45
CA LEU A 8 28.98 -36.60 0.61
C LEU A 8 27.58 -36.79 0.00
N LEU A 9 26.94 -37.94 0.22
CA LEU A 9 25.59 -38.27 -0.29
C LEU A 9 24.45 -38.00 0.72
N LEU A 10 24.75 -37.45 1.90
CA LEU A 10 23.76 -37.21 2.97
C LEU A 10 23.36 -35.73 3.14
N LEU A 11 23.81 -34.82 2.28
CA LEU A 11 23.51 -33.38 2.39
C LEU A 11 22.64 -32.81 1.26
N SER A 12 22.16 -33.63 0.32
CA SER A 12 21.27 -33.16 -0.77
C SER A 12 19.79 -33.38 -0.48
N GLN A 13 19.37 -33.29 0.78
CA GLN A 13 17.98 -33.08 1.14
C GLN A 13 17.84 -31.62 1.61
N THR A 14 18.23 -30.67 0.75
CA THR A 14 17.58 -29.36 0.81
C THR A 14 16.12 -29.66 0.54
N SER A 15 15.32 -29.66 1.60
CA SER A 15 13.88 -29.58 1.53
C SER A 15 13.58 -28.42 0.60
N PHE A 16 13.28 -28.75 -0.66
CA PHE A 16 12.53 -27.87 -1.54
C PHE A 16 11.25 -27.63 -0.77
N GLY A 17 11.22 -26.51 -0.04
CA GLY A 17 10.07 -26.13 0.76
C GLY A 17 8.88 -26.26 -0.16
N GLN A 18 7.94 -27.13 0.22
CA GLN A 18 6.65 -27.21 -0.42
C GLN A 18 6.22 -25.79 -0.69
N SER A 19 6.10 -25.40 -1.96
CA SER A 19 5.48 -24.13 -2.27
C SER A 19 4.11 -24.23 -1.61
N LYS A 20 3.92 -23.50 -0.51
CA LYS A 20 2.60 -23.31 0.07
C LYS A 20 1.77 -22.89 -1.13
N ALA A 21 0.86 -23.77 -1.57
CA ALA A 21 -0.03 -23.48 -2.68
C ALA A 21 -0.55 -22.07 -2.43
N ARG A 22 -0.16 -21.11 -3.28
CA ARG A 22 -0.61 -19.72 -3.12
C ARG A 22 -2.14 -19.83 -3.07
N LYS A 23 -2.75 -19.50 -1.93
CA LYS A 23 -4.21 -19.41 -1.82
C LYS A 23 -4.67 -18.60 -3.03
N SER A 24 -5.62 -19.13 -3.79
CA SER A 24 -6.13 -18.44 -4.97
C SER A 24 -6.68 -17.10 -4.51
N PHE A 25 -6.13 -16.01 -5.03
CA PHE A 25 -6.63 -14.66 -4.83
C PHE A 25 -7.57 -14.31 -5.98
N LEU A 26 -8.44 -13.34 -5.75
CA LEU A 26 -9.39 -12.91 -6.77
C LEU A 26 -8.66 -12.09 -7.84
N ILE A 27 -8.89 -12.39 -9.11
CA ILE A 27 -8.34 -11.65 -10.25
C ILE A 27 -9.50 -11.10 -11.06
N ASP A 28 -9.51 -9.78 -11.23
CA ASP A 28 -10.39 -9.07 -12.14
C ASP A 28 -9.62 -7.86 -12.68
N THR A 29 -8.96 -8.06 -13.82
CA THR A 29 -8.12 -7.03 -14.45
C THR A 29 -8.94 -5.90 -15.08
N SER A 30 -10.27 -6.00 -15.10
CA SER A 30 -11.14 -4.89 -15.54
C SER A 30 -11.30 -3.82 -14.46
N VAL A 31 -10.97 -4.14 -13.21
CA VAL A 31 -11.05 -3.24 -12.06
C VAL A 31 -9.65 -2.72 -11.71
N ASN A 32 -9.48 -1.39 -11.74
CA ASN A 32 -8.24 -0.73 -11.34
C ASN A 32 -8.09 -0.64 -9.82
N LEU A 33 -7.98 -1.81 -9.19
CA LEU A 33 -7.77 -1.96 -7.76
C LEU A 33 -6.85 -3.14 -7.50
N PHE A 34 -5.95 -2.98 -6.55
CA PHE A 34 -5.05 -4.00 -6.05
C PHE A 34 -5.17 -4.02 -4.54
N ALA A 35 -5.36 -5.20 -3.94
CA ALA A 35 -5.38 -5.38 -2.50
C ALA A 35 -4.32 -6.40 -2.09
N PHE A 36 -3.52 -6.08 -1.09
CA PHE A 36 -2.46 -6.96 -0.62
C PHE A 36 -2.17 -6.75 0.87
N VAL A 37 -1.74 -7.83 1.52
CA VAL A 37 -1.13 -7.76 2.85
C VAL A 37 0.30 -7.29 2.68
N GLY A 38 0.63 -6.16 3.29
CA GLY A 38 1.94 -5.53 3.19
C GLY A 38 2.59 -5.27 4.54
N GLU A 39 3.92 -5.30 4.55
CA GLU A 39 4.74 -4.81 5.65
C GLU A 39 5.53 -3.58 5.19
N LYS A 40 5.57 -2.56 6.05
CA LYS A 40 6.23 -1.29 5.74
C LYS A 40 7.74 -1.49 5.67
N VAL A 41 8.33 -1.10 4.54
CA VAL A 41 9.79 -0.95 4.40
C VAL A 41 10.19 0.50 4.68
N SER A 42 9.51 1.47 4.06
CA SER A 42 9.70 2.90 4.32
C SER A 42 8.45 3.71 4.00
N LEU A 43 8.33 4.89 4.62
CA LEU A 43 7.32 5.89 4.29
C LEU A 43 7.92 7.30 4.40
N THR A 44 8.24 7.88 3.25
CA THR A 44 8.98 9.15 3.17
C THR A 44 8.05 10.26 2.74
N ALA A 45 7.99 11.34 3.54
CA ALA A 45 7.24 12.52 3.16
C ALA A 45 7.99 13.28 2.04
N TYR A 46 7.24 13.85 1.09
CA TYR A 46 7.79 14.73 0.06
C TYR A 46 6.81 15.87 -0.21
N ASP A 47 7.33 16.99 -0.74
CA ASP A 47 6.47 18.06 -1.27
C ASP A 47 6.07 17.66 -2.69
N PRO A 48 4.80 17.28 -2.93
CA PRO A 48 4.33 16.87 -4.26
C PRO A 48 4.37 18.01 -5.27
N ASP A 49 4.49 19.24 -4.77
CA ASP A 49 4.14 20.46 -5.45
C ASP A 49 5.18 21.55 -5.17
N ALA A 50 6.44 21.17 -4.93
CA ALA A 50 7.54 22.09 -4.61
C ALA A 50 7.68 23.26 -5.61
N ALA A 51 7.24 23.07 -6.86
CA ALA A 51 7.18 24.13 -7.86
C ALA A 51 5.89 24.97 -7.77
N TYR A 52 4.75 24.36 -7.44
CA TYR A 52 3.44 25.00 -7.34
C TYR A 52 3.25 25.79 -6.04
N ASN A 53 3.88 25.35 -4.95
CA ASN A 53 3.86 26.00 -3.64
C ASN A 53 4.68 27.30 -3.58
N LYS A 54 5.34 27.68 -4.68
CA LYS A 54 6.00 28.99 -4.79
C LYS A 54 4.95 30.09 -4.91
N PRO A 55 5.05 31.18 -4.11
CA PRO A 55 4.12 32.29 -4.22
C PRO A 55 4.20 32.90 -5.63
N LEU A 56 3.05 33.25 -6.19
CA LEU A 56 2.93 34.01 -7.43
C LEU A 56 3.39 35.46 -7.22
N SER A 57 3.08 36.03 -6.06
CA SER A 57 3.53 37.35 -5.64
C SER A 57 3.67 37.43 -4.10
N ILE A 58 4.53 38.34 -3.64
CA ILE A 58 4.73 38.67 -2.23
C ILE A 58 4.56 40.18 -2.11
N THR A 59 3.57 40.62 -1.33
CA THR A 59 3.26 42.06 -1.12
C THR A 59 3.25 42.38 0.37
N ILE A 60 3.61 43.60 0.76
CA ILE A 60 3.47 44.08 2.14
C ILE A 60 2.18 44.88 2.23
N ASP A 61 1.29 44.54 3.16
CA ASP A 61 0.16 45.37 3.54
C ASP A 61 0.67 46.66 4.16
N THR A 62 0.46 47.79 3.50
CA THR A 62 0.97 49.09 3.95
C THR A 62 0.27 49.63 5.21
N THR A 63 -0.86 49.03 5.61
CA THR A 63 -1.66 49.43 6.77
C THR A 63 -1.27 48.65 8.01
N THR A 64 -1.06 47.34 7.88
CA THR A 64 -0.73 46.46 9.02
C THR A 64 0.74 46.09 9.09
N GLY A 65 1.47 46.18 7.97
CA GLY A 65 2.84 45.67 7.83
C GLY A 65 2.92 44.17 7.52
N ASP A 66 1.79 43.50 7.34
CA ASP A 66 1.75 42.05 7.11
C ASP A 66 2.27 41.67 5.73
N THR A 67 2.89 40.50 5.63
CA THR A 67 3.30 39.93 4.33
C THR A 67 2.17 39.09 3.75
N ILE A 68 1.69 39.47 2.56
CA ILE A 68 0.65 38.77 1.80
C ILE A 68 1.33 37.90 0.73
N TYR A 69 1.06 36.60 0.78
CA TYR A 69 1.50 35.63 -0.23
C TYR A 69 0.34 35.28 -1.16
N GLU A 70 0.42 35.66 -2.43
CA GLU A 70 -0.53 35.22 -3.44
C GLU A 70 -0.13 33.84 -3.96
N ARG A 71 -1.08 32.90 -3.99
CA ARG A 71 -0.85 31.53 -4.48
C ARG A 71 -2.00 31.13 -5.41
N LYS A 72 -1.70 30.28 -6.39
CA LYS A 72 -2.71 29.79 -7.35
C LYS A 72 -3.76 28.88 -6.69
N SER A 73 -3.35 28.05 -5.75
CA SER A 73 -4.23 27.29 -4.85
C SER A 73 -3.44 26.78 -3.64
N TYR A 74 -4.16 26.22 -2.66
CA TYR A 74 -3.59 25.54 -1.52
C TYR A 74 -3.83 24.03 -1.67
N ILE A 75 -2.74 23.27 -1.73
CA ILE A 75 -2.81 21.82 -1.68
C ILE A 75 -2.73 21.44 -0.21
N MET A 76 -3.82 20.85 0.28
CA MET A 76 -4.00 20.54 1.69
C MET A 76 -3.56 19.11 2.02
N ASP A 77 -2.98 18.40 1.06
CA ASP A 77 -2.52 17.03 1.22
C ASP A 77 -1.02 17.01 1.46
N ASN A 78 -0.61 16.38 2.56
CA ASN A 78 0.74 15.88 2.68
C ASN A 78 0.90 14.68 1.73
N ALA A 79 2.03 14.60 1.03
CA ALA A 79 2.34 13.48 0.16
C ALA A 79 3.44 12.58 0.74
N PHE A 80 3.28 11.29 0.51
CA PHE A 80 4.18 10.26 1.00
C PHE A 80 4.48 9.24 -0.09
N GLU A 81 5.73 8.83 -0.17
CA GLU A 81 6.15 7.67 -0.95
C GLU A 81 6.29 6.48 -0.01
N GLY A 82 5.39 5.51 -0.17
CA GLY A 82 5.38 4.27 0.60
C GLY A 82 6.08 3.16 -0.16
N LYS A 83 7.03 2.49 0.50
CA LYS A 83 7.65 1.25 0.03
C LYS A 83 7.26 0.12 0.97
N TYR A 84 6.63 -0.92 0.43
CA TYR A 84 6.09 -2.04 1.22
C TYR A 84 6.48 -3.38 0.60
N SER A 85 6.83 -4.35 1.43
CA SER A 85 6.95 -5.74 1.01
C SER A 85 5.56 -6.32 0.80
N VAL A 86 5.36 -7.07 -0.29
CA VAL A 86 4.09 -7.71 -0.64
C VAL A 86 4.12 -9.13 -0.10
N LEU A 87 3.47 -9.35 1.05
CA LEU A 87 3.44 -10.66 1.69
C LEU A 87 2.42 -11.60 1.05
N GLN A 88 1.25 -11.07 0.72
CA GLN A 88 0.17 -11.87 0.17
C GLN A 88 -0.79 -11.03 -0.68
N PRO A 89 -1.02 -11.37 -1.96
CA PRO A 89 -2.08 -10.75 -2.74
C PRO A 89 -3.47 -11.16 -2.22
N VAL A 90 -4.41 -10.24 -2.27
CA VAL A 90 -5.83 -10.44 -1.88
C VAL A 90 -6.75 -10.23 -3.09
N PHE A 91 -6.51 -9.17 -3.86
CA PHE A 91 -7.26 -8.86 -5.08
C PHE A 91 -6.33 -8.26 -6.13
N ASN A 92 -6.31 -8.84 -7.33
CA ASN A 92 -5.32 -8.62 -8.39
C ASN A 92 -3.87 -8.85 -7.94
N ASP A 93 -2.99 -9.21 -8.88
CA ASP A 93 -1.57 -9.46 -8.58
C ASP A 93 -0.72 -8.25 -8.96
N LEU A 94 0.07 -7.75 -8.01
CA LEU A 94 1.09 -6.74 -8.27
C LEU A 94 2.31 -7.32 -9.01
N LYS A 95 2.46 -8.66 -9.03
CA LYS A 95 3.57 -9.41 -9.64
C LYS A 95 4.94 -8.94 -9.15
N ALA A 96 5.04 -8.52 -7.89
CA ALA A 96 6.25 -8.04 -7.27
C ALA A 96 6.24 -8.36 -5.77
N ASP A 97 7.41 -8.64 -5.20
CA ASP A 97 7.58 -8.89 -3.75
C ASP A 97 7.73 -7.58 -2.95
N THR A 98 7.84 -6.45 -3.64
CA THR A 98 7.90 -5.11 -3.06
C THR A 98 7.24 -4.13 -4.00
N ILE A 99 6.53 -3.16 -3.45
CA ILE A 99 5.82 -2.12 -4.20
C ILE A 99 6.15 -0.74 -3.67
N VAL A 100 6.25 0.23 -4.58
CA VAL A 100 6.33 1.66 -4.29
C VAL A 100 5.05 2.33 -4.75
N PHE A 101 4.44 3.15 -3.90
CA PHE A 101 3.21 3.86 -4.19
C PHE A 101 3.16 5.23 -3.53
N LYS A 102 2.32 6.11 -4.07
CA LYS A 102 2.03 7.43 -3.48
C LYS A 102 0.85 7.35 -2.53
N ALA A 103 0.96 7.96 -1.36
CA ALA A 103 -0.15 8.16 -0.43
C ALA A 103 -0.31 9.64 -0.13
N PHE A 104 -1.55 10.06 0.09
CA PHE A 104 -1.92 11.44 0.35
C PHE A 104 -2.84 11.51 1.56
N ASP A 105 -2.58 12.46 2.46
CA ASP A 105 -3.34 12.61 3.70
C ASP A 105 -3.55 14.10 4.02
N HIS A 106 -4.77 14.49 4.42
CA HIS A 106 -5.07 15.89 4.76
C HIS A 106 -4.60 16.29 6.17
N TYR A 107 -4.52 15.36 7.11
CA TYR A 107 -4.42 15.67 8.54
C TYR A 107 -3.12 15.15 9.18
N GLY A 108 -2.06 15.05 8.38
CA GLY A 108 -0.74 14.65 8.87
C GLY A 108 -0.20 13.46 8.09
N ARG A 109 0.19 12.41 8.81
CA ARG A 109 0.74 11.18 8.23
C ARG A 109 -0.35 10.13 8.06
N PRO A 110 -0.27 9.25 7.06
CA PRO A 110 -1.30 8.25 6.80
C PRO A 110 -1.48 7.32 8.00
N ALA A 111 -2.73 7.14 8.46
CA ALA A 111 -3.02 6.34 9.65
C ALA A 111 -2.49 4.89 9.59
N PHE A 112 -2.40 4.29 8.40
CA PHE A 112 -1.83 2.95 8.22
C PHE A 112 -0.35 2.85 8.59
N GLU A 113 0.38 3.97 8.69
CA GLU A 113 1.81 3.96 8.99
C GLU A 113 2.15 3.31 10.33
N GLY A 114 1.28 3.48 11.32
CA GLY A 114 1.45 2.93 12.67
C GLY A 114 1.24 1.42 12.78
N HIS A 115 0.87 0.76 11.68
CA HIS A 115 0.46 -0.64 11.69
C HIS A 115 1.30 -1.46 10.72
N SER A 116 1.73 -2.65 11.16
CA SER A 116 2.42 -3.63 10.31
C SER A 116 2.21 -5.03 10.88
N PRO A 117 1.65 -5.97 10.10
CA PRO A 117 1.22 -5.83 8.71
C PRO A 117 -0.15 -5.18 8.56
N VAL A 118 -0.43 -4.74 7.34
CA VAL A 118 -1.65 -4.00 6.98
C VAL A 118 -2.20 -4.50 5.65
N LEU A 119 -3.52 -4.57 5.52
CA LEU A 119 -4.19 -4.74 4.24
C LEU A 119 -4.29 -3.38 3.55
N LEU A 120 -3.58 -3.20 2.45
CA LEU A 120 -3.56 -1.96 1.67
C LEU A 120 -4.29 -2.13 0.35
N TYR A 121 -4.84 -1.00 -0.12
CA TYR A 121 -5.61 -0.91 -1.36
C TYR A 121 -5.00 0.16 -2.25
N LEU A 122 -4.57 -0.24 -3.44
CA LEU A 122 -3.93 0.65 -4.41
C LEU A 122 -4.74 0.71 -5.70
N SER A 123 -4.71 1.85 -6.36
CA SER A 123 -5.01 1.95 -7.78
C SER A 123 -3.76 2.30 -8.56
N LYS A 124 -3.78 1.99 -9.84
CA LYS A 124 -2.72 2.35 -10.79
C LYS A 124 -3.13 3.61 -11.53
N LYS A 125 -2.21 4.55 -11.77
CA LYS A 125 -2.47 5.66 -12.68
C LYS A 125 -2.78 5.13 -14.08
N GLU A 126 -3.63 5.82 -14.84
CA GLU A 126 -4.08 5.40 -16.18
C GLU A 126 -2.93 5.11 -17.15
N ASP A 127 -1.87 5.94 -17.12
CA ASP A 127 -0.65 5.74 -17.92
C ASP A 127 0.27 4.62 -17.40
N GLY A 128 -0.11 3.99 -16.29
CA GLY A 128 0.63 2.92 -15.65
C GLY A 128 1.89 3.35 -14.89
N SER A 129 2.18 4.65 -14.80
CA SER A 129 3.47 5.17 -14.30
C SER A 129 3.70 4.97 -12.80
N TYR A 130 2.65 4.99 -11.99
CA TYR A 130 2.75 4.74 -10.55
C TYR A 130 1.47 4.15 -9.95
N TYR A 131 1.62 3.57 -8.77
CA TYR A 131 0.51 3.18 -7.91
C TYR A 131 0.25 4.26 -6.87
N PHE A 132 -1.01 4.38 -6.46
CA PHE A 132 -1.40 5.28 -5.38
C PHE A 132 -2.39 4.61 -4.45
N HIS A 133 -2.29 4.95 -3.18
CA HIS A 133 -3.15 4.45 -2.12
C HIS A 133 -4.58 4.97 -2.28
N GLN A 134 -5.55 4.08 -2.10
CA GLN A 134 -6.94 4.45 -1.95
C GLN A 134 -7.12 5.17 -0.62
N LYS A 135 -7.17 6.50 -0.67
CA LYS A 135 -7.15 7.39 0.49
C LYS A 135 -8.08 6.91 1.61
N TYR A 136 -7.49 6.78 2.81
CA TYR A 136 -8.10 6.29 4.05
C TYR A 136 -8.56 4.83 4.06
N GLN A 137 -8.27 4.05 3.01
CA GLN A 137 -8.67 2.64 2.95
C GLN A 137 -7.50 1.75 3.33
N PHE A 138 -7.62 1.11 4.49
CA PHE A 138 -6.74 0.05 4.95
C PHE A 138 -7.48 -0.79 6.00
N ASP A 139 -6.92 -1.94 6.37
CA ASP A 139 -7.30 -2.68 7.57
C ASP A 139 -6.06 -3.16 8.32
N VAL A 140 -6.08 -2.99 9.65
CA VAL A 140 -5.03 -3.49 10.53
C VAL A 140 -5.15 -5.01 10.63
N LEU A 141 -4.02 -5.70 10.49
CA LEU A 141 -3.96 -7.16 10.52
C LEU A 141 -3.10 -7.68 11.67
N LYS A 142 -3.42 -8.89 12.10
CA LYS A 142 -2.63 -9.69 13.05
C LYS A 142 -2.53 -11.14 12.56
N ARG A 143 -1.58 -11.90 13.11
CA ARG A 143 -1.53 -13.36 12.89
C ARG A 143 -2.69 -14.05 13.59
N GLY A 144 -3.42 -14.86 12.84
CA GLY A 144 -4.38 -15.83 13.36
C GLY A 144 -3.70 -17.08 13.94
N LYS A 145 -4.47 -17.92 14.63
CA LYS A 145 -3.97 -19.15 15.28
C LYS A 145 -3.40 -20.17 14.27
N ASP A 146 -3.93 -20.17 13.06
CA ASP A 146 -3.49 -21.03 11.94
C ASP A 146 -2.35 -20.40 11.12
N GLY A 147 -1.83 -19.24 11.56
CA GLY A 147 -0.83 -18.47 10.85
C GLY A 147 -1.38 -17.64 9.69
N SER A 148 -2.70 -17.59 9.46
CA SER A 148 -3.29 -16.67 8.48
C SER A 148 -3.24 -15.20 8.95
N TRP A 149 -3.48 -14.27 8.04
CA TRP A 149 -3.68 -12.86 8.41
C TRP A 149 -5.17 -12.58 8.61
N VAL A 150 -5.51 -11.99 9.75
CA VAL A 150 -6.88 -11.65 10.12
C VAL A 150 -6.95 -10.23 10.66
N GLY A 151 -8.10 -9.58 10.50
CA GLY A 151 -8.40 -8.28 11.11
C GLY A 151 -8.47 -8.35 12.63
N GLU A 152 -8.53 -7.19 13.27
CA GLU A 152 -8.57 -7.09 14.74
C GLU A 152 -9.75 -7.87 15.35
N ASN A 153 -10.89 -7.90 14.67
CA ASN A 153 -12.10 -8.65 15.04
C ASN A 153 -12.11 -10.12 14.55
N GLY A 154 -11.01 -10.62 14.01
CA GLY A 154 -10.87 -12.01 13.56
C GLY A 154 -11.39 -12.30 12.14
N LYS A 155 -11.94 -11.31 11.43
CA LYS A 155 -12.33 -11.46 10.02
C LYS A 155 -11.10 -11.77 9.16
N SER A 156 -11.25 -12.65 8.18
CA SER A 156 -10.21 -12.90 7.19
C SER A 156 -9.97 -11.68 6.30
N GLN A 157 -8.79 -11.60 5.69
CA GLN A 157 -8.46 -10.61 4.67
C GLN A 157 -9.45 -10.57 3.49
N GLU A 158 -10.05 -11.72 3.13
CA GLU A 158 -11.04 -11.82 2.05
C GLU A 158 -12.37 -11.21 2.47
N GLU A 159 -12.82 -11.50 3.70
CA GLU A 159 -14.02 -10.87 4.28
C GLU A 159 -13.85 -9.35 4.40
N LEU A 160 -12.70 -8.87 4.86
CA LEU A 160 -12.39 -7.44 4.94
C LEU A 160 -12.43 -6.77 3.56
N PHE A 161 -11.79 -7.39 2.56
CA PHE A 161 -11.85 -6.91 1.19
C PHE A 161 -13.30 -6.88 0.66
N ASN A 162 -14.07 -7.95 0.85
CA ASN A 162 -15.45 -8.02 0.36
C ASN A 162 -16.35 -6.98 1.02
N ILE A 163 -16.17 -6.70 2.31
CA ILE A 163 -16.88 -5.62 3.00
C ILE A 163 -16.57 -4.28 2.31
N LYS A 164 -15.30 -3.94 2.07
CA LYS A 164 -14.95 -2.67 1.41
C LYS A 164 -15.36 -2.64 -0.05
N LYS A 165 -15.30 -3.77 -0.76
CA LYS A 165 -15.79 -3.93 -2.13
C LYS A 165 -17.26 -3.51 -2.20
N GLU A 166 -18.10 -4.11 -1.37
CA GLU A 166 -19.55 -3.89 -1.38
C GLU A 166 -19.97 -2.54 -0.78
N THR A 167 -19.12 -1.90 0.02
CA THR A 167 -19.42 -0.60 0.65
C THR A 167 -18.65 0.54 -0.02
N VAL A 168 -17.41 0.77 0.39
CA VAL A 168 -16.60 1.94 0.01
C VAL A 168 -16.30 1.95 -1.48
N PHE A 169 -15.87 0.83 -2.06
CA PHE A 169 -15.39 0.78 -3.44
C PHE A 169 -16.53 0.81 -4.45
N LYS A 170 -17.67 0.18 -4.17
CA LYS A 170 -18.92 0.41 -4.93
C LYS A 170 -19.39 1.86 -4.82
N GLY A 171 -19.41 2.44 -3.60
CA GLY A 171 -19.78 3.85 -3.40
C GLY A 171 -18.86 4.85 -4.12
N ARG A 172 -17.61 4.47 -4.38
CA ARG A 172 -16.63 5.24 -5.17
C ARG A 172 -16.65 4.94 -6.66
N GLY A 173 -17.52 4.04 -7.13
CA GLY A 173 -17.61 3.63 -8.54
C GLY A 173 -16.44 2.78 -9.04
N VAL A 174 -15.62 2.21 -8.13
CA VAL A 174 -14.53 1.30 -8.50
C VAL A 174 -15.07 -0.03 -9.01
N PHE A 175 -16.17 -0.51 -8.42
CA PHE A 175 -16.93 -1.65 -8.89
C PHE A 175 -18.28 -1.18 -9.43
N LYS A 176 -18.74 -1.81 -10.52
CA LYS A 176 -20.08 -1.57 -11.04
C LYS A 176 -21.13 -2.13 -10.06
N PRO A 177 -22.34 -1.52 -10.00
CA PRO A 177 -23.45 -2.02 -9.19
C PRO A 177 -23.79 -3.48 -9.48
#